data_AF-C4IIP8-F1
#
_entry.id   AF-C4IIP8-F1
#
_cell.length_a   1.000
_cell.length_b   1.000
_cell.length_c   1.000
_cell.angle_alpha   90.00
_cell.angle_beta   90.00
_cell.angle_gamma   90.00
#
_symmetry.space_group_name_H-M   'P 1'
#
loop_
_entity.id
_entity.type
_entity.pdbx_description
1 polymer ?
#
loop_
_entity_poly.entity_id
_entity_poly.type
_entity_poly.pdbx_seq_one_letter_code
_entity_poly.pdbx_strand_id
1 'polypeptide(L)'
;MSKRISNEVKLITVKNITDNRVSLRDAARSLGVAYQSIQKWITIYKGFGIEGFNKRNGNHKYTSELKEQAVTDYLSGNSSLMDICIVHITNF
;
A
#
# COMPACT_ATOMS: atom_id res chain seq x y z
N MET A 1 -22.78 6.92 3.71
CA MET A 1 -22.70 5.82 2.71
C MET A 1 -21.24 5.58 2.37
N SER A 2 -20.69 4.37 2.50
CA SER A 2 -19.33 4.09 2.05
C SER A 2 -19.34 3.80 0.54
N LYS A 3 -18.79 4.72 -0.25
CA LYS A 3 -18.62 4.54 -1.69
C LYS A 3 -17.53 3.50 -1.91
N ARG A 4 -17.89 2.31 -2.41
CA ARG A 4 -16.92 1.25 -2.73
C ARG A 4 -16.30 1.55 -4.10
N ILE A 5 -15.02 1.88 -4.12
CA ILE A 5 -14.26 2.09 -5.37
C ILE A 5 -13.68 0.76 -5.83
N SER A 6 -13.89 0.44 -7.12
CA SER A 6 -13.39 -0.78 -7.76
C SER A 6 -11.87 -0.77 -7.87
N ASN A 7 -11.26 -1.95 -7.98
CA ASN A 7 -9.81 -2.08 -8.09
C ASN A 7 -9.27 -1.48 -9.39
N GLU A 8 -10.04 -1.57 -10.49
CA GLU A 8 -9.71 -0.94 -11.76
C GLU A 8 -9.58 0.58 -11.63
N VAL A 9 -10.52 1.24 -10.95
CA VAL A 9 -10.47 2.69 -10.73
C VAL A 9 -9.25 3.07 -9.88
N LYS A 10 -8.93 2.29 -8.84
CA LYS A 10 -7.72 2.50 -8.03
C LYS A 10 -6.46 2.39 -8.87
N LEU A 11 -6.38 1.36 -9.72
CA LEU A 11 -5.24 1.14 -10.61
C LEU A 11 -5.04 2.30 -11.58
N ILE A 12 -6.10 2.72 -12.28
CA ILE A 12 -6.04 3.84 -13.23
C ILE A 12 -5.58 5.12 -12.51
N THR A 13 -6.13 5.35 -11.31
CA THR A 13 -5.78 6.52 -10.50
C THR A 13 -4.31 6.52 -10.11
N VAL A 14 -3.79 5.40 -9.60
CA VAL A 14 -2.38 5.30 -9.19
C VAL A 14 -1.44 5.40 -10.39
N LYS A 15 -1.77 4.80 -11.54
CA LYS A 15 -1.00 4.96 -12.78
C LYS A 15 -0.93 6.42 -13.21
N ASN A 16 -2.07 7.13 -13.26
CA ASN A 16 -2.11 8.54 -13.62
C ASN A 16 -1.30 9.43 -12.67
N ILE A 17 -1.27 9.12 -11.37
CA ILE A 17 -0.44 9.84 -10.39
C ILE A 17 1.04 9.53 -10.61
N THR A 18 1.39 8.27 -10.89
CA THR A 18 2.78 7.84 -11.11
C THR A 18 3.35 8.41 -12.40
N ASP A 19 2.50 8.54 -13.42
CA ASP A 19 2.80 9.22 -14.70
C ASP A 19 2.79 10.76 -14.57
N ASN A 20 2.64 11.31 -13.37
CA ASN A 20 2.53 12.74 -13.08
C ASN A 20 1.40 13.47 -13.85
N ARG A 21 0.38 12.76 -14.33
CA ARG A 21 -0.75 13.34 -15.06
C ARG A 21 -1.76 14.03 -14.14
N VAL A 22 -1.88 13.56 -12.90
CA VAL A 22 -2.84 14.05 -11.92
C VAL A 22 -2.18 14.13 -10.54
N SER A 23 -2.45 15.19 -9.79
CA SER A 23 -1.98 15.29 -8.41
C SER A 23 -2.79 14.40 -7.46
N LEU A 24 -2.20 13.98 -6.34
CA LEU A 24 -2.92 13.20 -5.32
C LEU A 24 -4.17 13.93 -4.79
N ARG A 25 -4.10 15.26 -4.68
CA ARG A 25 -5.21 16.10 -4.19
C ARG A 25 -6.36 16.15 -5.19
N ASP A 26 -6.04 16.27 -6.47
CA ASP A 26 -7.06 16.30 -7.53
C ASP A 26 -7.72 14.93 -7.71
N ALA A 27 -6.95 13.85 -7.62
CA ALA A 27 -7.47 12.49 -7.62
C ALA A 27 -8.40 12.22 -6.41
N ALA A 28 -8.01 12.66 -5.22
CA ALA A 28 -8.83 12.54 -4.01
C ALA A 28 -10.15 13.30 -4.15
N ARG A 29 -10.08 14.54 -4.69
CA ARG A 29 -11.26 15.38 -4.93
C ARG A 29 -12.19 14.76 -5.97
N SER A 30 -11.68 14.28 -7.11
CA SER A 30 -12.52 13.74 -8.18
C SER A 30 -13.24 12.45 -7.77
N LEU A 31 -12.57 11.62 -6.96
CA LEU A 31 -13.14 10.37 -6.46
C LEU A 31 -14.00 10.56 -5.20
N GLY A 32 -13.93 11.74 -4.57
CA GLY A 32 -14.61 12.03 -3.31
C GLY A 32 -14.07 11.18 -2.15
N VAL A 33 -12.76 10.91 -2.14
CA VAL A 33 -12.09 10.11 -1.10
C VAL A 33 -11.10 10.95 -0.31
N ALA A 34 -10.77 10.48 0.89
CA ALA A 34 -9.74 11.11 1.70
C ALA A 34 -8.36 10.99 1.01
N TYR A 35 -7.54 12.04 1.14
CA TYR A 35 -6.18 12.08 0.60
C TYR A 35 -5.33 10.87 1.05
N GLN A 36 -5.49 10.46 2.31
CA GLN A 36 -4.81 9.30 2.90
C GLN A 36 -5.19 7.99 2.19
N SER A 37 -6.38 7.90 1.60
CA SER A 37 -6.79 6.72 0.81
C SER A 37 -5.98 6.62 -0.46
N ILE A 38 -5.72 7.75 -1.14
CA ILE A 38 -4.88 7.79 -2.35
C ILE A 38 -3.44 7.42 -2.00
N GLN A 39 -2.88 7.97 -0.92
CA GLN A 39 -1.54 7.61 -0.45
C GLN A 39 -1.43 6.10 -0.18
N LYS A 40 -2.40 5.54 0.55
CA LYS A 40 -2.45 4.11 0.82
C LYS A 40 -2.48 3.27 -0.46
N TRP A 41 -3.24 3.70 -1.48
CA TRP A 41 -3.28 2.96 -2.74
C TRP A 41 -1.96 3.01 -3.49
N ILE A 42 -1.26 4.15 -3.48
CA ILE A 42 0.09 4.27 -4.07
C ILE A 42 1.06 3.33 -3.35
N THR A 43 1.03 3.31 -2.02
CA THR A 43 1.88 2.41 -1.22
C THR A 43 1.60 0.94 -1.55
N ILE A 44 0.33 0.54 -1.58
CA ILE A 44 -0.09 -0.82 -1.95
C ILE A 44 0.38 -1.17 -3.37
N TYR A 45 0.21 -0.27 -4.34
CA TYR A 45 0.61 -0.52 -5.71
C TYR A 45 2.13 -0.64 -5.88
N LYS A 46 2.91 0.16 -5.13
CA LYS A 46 4.38 0.07 -5.16
C LYS A 46 4.91 -1.23 -4.57
N GLY A 47 4.26 -1.78 -3.55
CA GLY A 47 4.63 -3.06 -2.94
C GLY A 47 4.10 -4.29 -3.69
N PHE A 48 2.85 -4.24 -4.16
CA PHE A 48 2.10 -5.42 -4.63
C PHE A 48 1.64 -5.37 -6.07
N GLY A 49 1.88 -4.26 -6.77
CA GLY A 49 1.24 -3.99 -8.04
C GLY A 49 -0.29 -4.02 -7.93
N ILE A 50 -0.96 -4.48 -8.98
CA ILE A 50 -2.43 -4.55 -9.05
C ILE A 50 -3.03 -5.55 -8.04
N GLU A 51 -2.29 -6.63 -7.74
CA GLU A 51 -2.74 -7.71 -6.87
C GLU A 51 -3.00 -7.24 -5.43
N GLY A 52 -2.31 -6.20 -4.97
CA GLY A 52 -2.52 -5.62 -3.65
C GLY A 52 -3.89 -4.97 -3.46
N PHE A 53 -4.62 -4.66 -4.54
CA PHE A 53 -5.99 -4.16 -4.42
C PHE A 53 -7.03 -5.27 -4.26
N ASN A 54 -6.67 -6.52 -4.53
CA ASN A 54 -7.59 -7.64 -4.38
C ASN A 54 -8.01 -7.79 -2.92
N LYS A 55 -9.33 -7.93 -2.71
CA LYS A 55 -9.87 -8.21 -1.37
C LYS A 55 -9.43 -9.61 -0.99
N ARG A 56 -8.42 -9.74 -0.13
CA ARG A 56 -8.14 -10.99 0.56
C ARG A 56 -9.22 -11.21 1.63
N ASN A 57 -9.95 -12.32 1.54
CA ASN A 57 -10.81 -12.78 2.63
C ASN A 57 -9.91 -13.34 3.74
N GLY A 58 -9.70 -12.58 4.83
CA GLY A 58 -9.00 -13.03 6.04
C GLY A 58 -7.89 -12.08 6.54
N ASN A 59 -7.33 -12.42 7.70
CA ASN A 59 -6.14 -11.74 8.25
C ASN A 59 -4.89 -12.11 7.44
N HIS A 60 -3.91 -11.20 7.35
CA HIS A 60 -2.61 -11.51 6.76
C HIS A 60 -1.95 -12.63 7.57
N LYS A 61 -1.80 -13.81 6.95
CA LYS A 61 -0.89 -14.84 7.46
C LYS A 61 0.53 -14.41 7.08
N TYR A 62 1.16 -13.63 7.95
CA TYR A 62 2.60 -13.42 7.86
C TYR A 62 3.29 -14.79 8.02
N THR A 63 4.08 -15.18 7.01
CA THR A 63 4.85 -16.42 7.05
C THR A 63 5.85 -16.39 8.22
N SER A 64 6.25 -17.56 8.74
CA SER A 64 7.29 -17.64 9.78
C SER A 64 8.58 -16.97 9.31
N GLU A 65 8.96 -17.22 8.06
CA GLU A 65 10.14 -16.64 7.41
C GLU A 65 10.13 -15.11 7.38
N LEU A 66 8.98 -14.49 7.09
CA LEU A 66 8.87 -13.03 7.13
C LEU A 66 9.06 -12.48 8.55
N LYS A 67 8.47 -13.15 9.54
CA LYS A 67 8.59 -12.74 10.95
C LYS A 67 10.03 -12.88 11.42
N GLU A 68 10.70 -13.96 11.02
CA GLU A 68 12.11 -14.21 11.31
C GLU A 68 13.00 -13.15 10.67
N GLN A 69 12.73 -12.75 9.43
CA GLN A 69 13.48 -11.68 8.77
C GLN A 69 13.26 -10.32 9.46
N ALA A 70 12.02 -9.98 9.81
CA ALA A 70 11.73 -8.74 10.54
C ALA A 70 12.41 -8.69 11.91
N VAL A 71 12.50 -9.82 12.62
CA VAL A 71 13.24 -9.92 13.90
C VAL A 71 14.74 -9.81 13.67
N THR A 72 15.27 -10.46 12.64
CA THR A 72 16.70 -10.41 12.29
C THR A 72 17.14 -8.99 11.95
N ASP A 73 16.35 -8.28 11.14
CA ASP A 73 16.64 -6.90 10.75
C ASP A 73 16.52 -5.94 11.94
N TYR A 74 15.58 -6.17 12.86
CA TYR A 74 15.50 -5.42 14.12
C TYR A 74 16.72 -5.64 15.02
N LEU A 75 17.15 -6.89 15.18
CA LEU A 75 18.33 -7.23 15.98
C LEU A 75 19.64 -6.76 15.34
N SER A 76 19.66 -6.54 14.01
CA SER A 76 20.82 -5.99 13.30
C SER A 76 21.09 -4.51 13.63
N GLY A 77 20.13 -3.81 14.24
CA GLY A 77 20.30 -2.45 14.79
C GLY A 77 20.52 -1.33 13.76
N ASN A 78 20.57 -1.66 12.47
CA ASN A 78 20.91 -0.74 11.38
C ASN A 78 19.70 0.03 10.82
N SER A 79 18.49 -0.17 11.36
CA SER A 79 17.26 0.42 10.84
C SER A 79 16.24 0.61 11.96
N SER A 80 15.40 1.65 11.85
CA SER A 80 14.36 1.91 12.86
C SER A 80 13.22 0.90 12.74
N LEU A 81 12.43 0.72 13.81
CA LEU A 81 11.21 -0.09 13.77
C LEU A 81 10.26 0.31 12.63
N MET A 82 10.23 1.60 12.30
CA MET A 82 9.39 2.13 11.21
C MET A 82 9.93 1.69 9.85
N ASP A 83 11.24 1.72 9.65
CA ASP A 83 11.89 1.27 8.42
C ASP A 83 11.71 -0.23 8.21
N ILE A 84 11.82 -1.03 9.28
CA ILE A 84 11.60 -2.48 9.26
C ILE A 84 10.14 -2.79 8.89
N CYS A 85 9.18 -2.04 9.44
CA CYS A 85 7.79 -2.17 9.05
C CYS A 85 7.58 -1.80 7.57
N ILE A 86 8.25 -0.77 7.06
CA ILE A 86 8.16 -0.38 5.65
C ILE A 86 8.84 -1.40 4.72
N VAL A 87 9.90 -2.07 5.14
CA VAL A 87 10.59 -3.06 4.31
C VAL A 87 9.82 -4.39 4.29
N HIS A 88 9.34 -4.85 5.45
CA HIS A 88 8.78 -6.20 5.59
C HIS A 88 7.26 -6.26 5.51
N ILE A 89 6.55 -5.24 6.00
CA ILE A 89 5.07 -5.25 6.01
C ILE A 89 4.51 -4.73 4.70
N THR A 90 5.22 -3.83 4.01
CA THR A 90 4.83 -3.31 2.69
C THR A 90 5.25 -4.17 1.50
N ASN A 91 5.80 -5.36 1.75
CA ASN A 91 6.08 -6.40 0.75
C ASN A 91 5.18 -7.68 0.88
N PHE A 92 4.00 -7.65 1.54
CA PHE A 92 2.91 -8.66 1.40
C PHE A 92 1.48 -8.24 0.94
#